data_AF-A0AAX6NDZ8-F1
#
_entry.id   AF-A0AAX6NDZ8-F1
#
_cell.length_a   1.000
_cell.length_b   1.000
_cell.length_c   1.000
_cell.angle_alpha   90.00
_cell.angle_beta   90.00
_cell.angle_gamma   90.00
#
_symmetry.space_group_name_H-M   'P 1'
#
loop_
_entity.id
_entity.type
_entity.pdbx_description
1 polymer ?
#
loop_
_entity_poly.entity_id
_entity_poly.type
_entity_poly.pdbx_seq_one_letter_code
_entity_poly.pdbx_strand_id
1 'polypeptide(L)'
;MTLLYADFICPVCQNEDKQMHEIKDGKKKMLFPGDAFLEERVFEAECGYCDGKSKVHLKVTNNKFAGFANENELTNSKYKNDPDKGEVFEKWKGEKTFSPSERFDFKKQPFKPNTDITLNNEKFSIEKVYRTEWVEKDVDIRLDHPRPDIYWYELRTQSGLKRWLKVENVEGDNVFLSDKRIVVMDKEDMVEDITHNPTKIKVIYKDNWFGGREIEAYQYVNGVRIIVLDHKKRTEMDIFEDTFEEAMEAVEENMELGVFNE
;
A
#
# COMPACT_ATOMS: atom_id res chain seq x y z
N MET A 1 2.30 -12.96 23.73
CA MET A 1 3.28 -12.38 22.81
C MET A 1 3.77 -11.02 23.29
N THR A 2 5.08 -10.92 23.51
CA THR A 2 5.76 -9.64 23.61
C THR A 2 6.18 -9.22 22.19
N LEU A 3 5.81 -8.02 21.77
CA LEU A 3 6.22 -7.42 20.49
C LEU A 3 7.25 -6.32 20.76
N LEU A 4 8.42 -6.38 20.12
CA LEU A 4 9.41 -5.32 20.17
C LEU A 4 9.41 -4.55 18.85
N TYR A 5 9.36 -3.23 18.94
CA TYR A 5 9.29 -2.35 17.77
C TYR A 5 10.33 -1.24 17.87
N ALA A 6 11.20 -1.11 16.87
CA ALA A 6 12.25 -0.10 16.86
C ALA A 6 12.76 0.20 15.44
N ASP A 7 13.47 1.30 15.29
CA ASP A 7 14.19 1.64 14.05
C ASP A 7 15.38 0.68 13.82
N PHE A 8 15.66 0.42 12.56
CA PHE A 8 16.74 -0.43 12.08
C PHE A 8 17.30 0.14 10.77
N ILE A 9 18.62 0.32 10.68
CA ILE A 9 19.25 0.74 9.43
C ILE A 9 19.61 -0.50 8.63
N CYS A 10 19.10 -0.63 7.40
CA CYS A 10 19.43 -1.74 6.54
C CYS A 10 20.92 -1.69 6.14
N PRO A 11 21.72 -2.75 6.37
CA PRO A 11 23.13 -2.73 5.99
C PRO A 11 23.34 -2.71 4.46
N VAL A 12 22.34 -3.14 3.68
CA VAL A 12 22.42 -3.22 2.21
C VAL A 12 22.12 -1.88 1.57
N CYS A 13 20.94 -1.31 1.82
CA CYS A 13 20.50 -0.07 1.17
C CYS A 13 20.69 1.19 2.02
N GLN A 14 21.13 1.06 3.27
CA GLN A 14 21.35 2.16 4.23
C GLN A 14 20.10 3.00 4.56
N ASN A 15 18.91 2.59 4.10
CA ASN A 15 17.65 3.20 4.51
C ASN A 15 17.29 2.76 5.94
N GLU A 16 16.70 3.69 6.69
CA GLU A 16 16.11 3.42 7.98
C GLU A 16 14.71 2.80 7.80
N ASP A 17 14.51 1.65 8.42
CA ASP A 17 13.28 0.87 8.40
C ASP A 17 12.78 0.66 9.83
N LYS A 18 11.48 0.41 9.99
CA LYS A 18 10.89 0.07 11.29
C LYS A 18 10.67 -1.42 11.35
N GLN A 19 11.40 -2.09 12.23
CA GLN A 19 11.37 -3.54 12.37
C GLN A 19 10.54 -3.94 13.58
N MET A 20 9.89 -5.10 13.47
CA MET A 20 9.11 -5.69 14.55
C MET A 20 9.58 -7.12 14.80
N HIS A 21 9.82 -7.45 16.07
CA HIS A 21 10.20 -8.79 16.48
C HIS A 21 9.21 -9.35 17.51
N GLU A 22 8.70 -10.56 17.26
CA GLU A 22 7.78 -11.24 18.16
C GLU A 22 8.50 -12.26 19.04
N ILE A 23 8.24 -12.19 20.35
CA ILE A 23 8.67 -13.19 21.33
C ILE A 23 7.46 -13.94 21.87
N LYS A 24 7.47 -15.27 21.68
CA LYS A 24 6.45 -16.21 22.16
C LYS A 24 6.65 -16.56 23.65
N ASP A 25 6.48 -15.58 24.51
CA ASP A 25 6.66 -15.69 25.97
C ASP A 25 5.35 -15.76 26.78
N GLY A 26 4.20 -15.83 26.10
CA GLY A 26 2.87 -15.86 26.73
C GLY A 26 2.40 -14.53 27.33
N LYS A 27 3.23 -13.49 27.43
CA LYS A 27 2.85 -12.15 27.96
C LYS A 27 2.21 -11.33 26.86
N LYS A 28 1.19 -10.48 27.07
CA LYS A 28 0.66 -9.59 26.01
C LYS A 28 1.15 -8.17 26.23
N LYS A 29 2.24 -7.75 25.59
CA LYS A 29 2.77 -6.39 25.70
C LYS A 29 3.54 -5.96 24.46
N MET A 30 3.57 -4.65 24.21
CA MET A 30 4.41 -4.02 23.20
C MET A 30 5.53 -3.24 23.90
N LEU A 31 6.76 -3.39 23.42
CA LEU A 31 7.96 -2.75 23.97
C LEU A 31 8.62 -1.88 22.90
N PHE A 32 9.04 -0.70 23.32
CA PHE A 32 9.75 0.28 22.51
C PHE A 32 11.12 0.57 23.15
N PRO A 33 12.07 1.16 22.41
CA PRO A 33 13.33 1.57 23.00
C PRO A 33 13.10 2.43 24.26
N GLY A 34 13.82 2.11 25.34
CA GLY A 34 13.61 2.69 26.67
C GLY A 34 12.79 1.84 27.64
N ASP A 35 11.99 0.88 27.14
CA ASP A 35 11.21 -0.01 28.00
C ASP A 35 12.07 -1.11 28.64
N ALA A 36 11.68 -1.56 29.83
CA ALA A 36 12.40 -2.61 30.56
C ALA A 36 12.45 -3.93 29.79
N PHE A 37 13.67 -4.40 29.50
CA PHE A 37 13.93 -5.62 28.76
C PHE A 37 15.36 -6.13 29.03
N LEU A 38 15.56 -7.45 29.05
CA LEU A 38 16.80 -8.06 29.52
C LEU A 38 17.44 -9.02 28.52
N GLU A 39 16.72 -9.42 27.48
CA GLU A 39 17.20 -10.45 26.55
C GLU A 39 17.88 -9.81 25.35
N GLU A 40 19.09 -10.24 25.00
CA GLU A 40 19.67 -9.96 23.69
C GLU A 40 19.46 -11.17 22.78
N ARG A 41 19.14 -10.93 21.52
CA ARG A 41 18.93 -11.98 20.52
C ARG A 41 19.39 -11.52 19.14
N VAL A 42 19.69 -12.49 18.29
CA VAL A 42 19.92 -12.26 16.87
C VAL A 42 18.84 -12.97 16.08
N PHE A 43 18.27 -12.28 15.12
CA PHE A 43 17.28 -12.85 14.19
C PHE A 43 17.53 -12.32 12.78
N GLU A 44 16.91 -12.95 11.79
CA GLU A 44 16.96 -12.48 10.42
C GLU A 44 15.70 -11.66 10.12
N ALA A 45 15.89 -10.54 9.43
CA ALA A 45 14.79 -9.73 8.93
C ALA A 45 15.05 -9.33 7.48
N GLU A 46 13.96 -9.14 6.75
CA GLU A 46 13.96 -8.64 5.39
C GLU A 46 13.66 -7.15 5.39
N CYS A 47 14.49 -6.37 4.70
CA CYS A 47 14.31 -4.92 4.62
C CYS A 47 13.12 -4.58 3.72
N GLY A 48 12.18 -3.78 4.23
CA GLY A 48 10.99 -3.38 3.48
C GLY A 48 11.26 -2.49 2.25
N TYR A 49 12.49 -1.97 2.07
CA TYR A 49 12.85 -1.10 0.95
C TYR A 49 13.54 -1.82 -0.20
N CYS A 50 14.38 -2.81 0.09
CA CYS A 50 15.24 -3.45 -0.91
C CYS A 50 15.17 -4.98 -0.91
N ASP A 51 14.31 -5.58 -0.09
CA ASP A 51 14.15 -7.04 0.08
C ASP A 51 15.45 -7.75 0.49
N GLY A 52 16.42 -6.99 0.97
CA GLY A 52 17.68 -7.50 1.47
C GLY A 52 17.47 -8.19 2.80
N LYS A 53 17.85 -9.45 2.90
CA LYS A 53 17.88 -10.19 4.16
C LYS A 53 19.14 -9.84 4.93
N SER A 54 18.99 -9.53 6.22
CA SER A 54 20.12 -9.16 7.07
C SER A 54 19.93 -9.64 8.50
N LYS A 55 21.04 -9.79 9.22
CA LYS A 55 21.04 -10.13 10.64
C LYS A 55 20.74 -8.88 11.47
N VAL A 56 19.75 -9.01 12.32
CA VAL A 56 19.31 -7.98 13.25
C VAL A 56 19.68 -8.42 14.67
N HIS A 57 20.43 -7.56 15.35
CA HIS A 57 20.82 -7.74 16.74
C HIS A 57 19.90 -6.91 17.63
N LEU A 58 19.09 -7.57 18.44
CA LEU A 58 18.32 -6.94 19.51
C LEU A 58 19.28 -6.56 20.63
N LYS A 59 19.41 -5.26 20.88
CA LYS A 59 20.33 -4.71 21.89
C LYS A 59 19.60 -4.29 23.16
N VAL A 60 20.24 -4.56 24.29
CA VAL A 60 19.81 -4.14 25.62
C VAL A 60 20.92 -3.31 26.27
N THR A 61 20.54 -2.15 26.83
CA THR A 61 21.45 -1.29 27.59
C THR A 61 20.80 -0.98 28.93
N ASN A 62 21.52 -1.24 30.03
CA ASN A 62 21.06 -0.98 31.40
C ASN A 62 19.63 -1.50 31.68
N ASN A 63 19.38 -2.76 31.31
CA ASN A 63 18.10 -3.45 31.47
C ASN A 63 16.92 -2.81 30.71
N LYS A 64 17.20 -2.02 29.67
CA LYS A 64 16.23 -1.46 28.75
C LYS A 64 16.47 -1.95 27.34
N PHE A 65 15.40 -2.18 26.60
CA PHE A 65 15.47 -2.39 25.16
C PHE A 65 16.06 -1.14 24.51
N ALA A 66 17.17 -1.28 23.77
CA ALA A 66 17.86 -0.17 23.12
C ALA A 66 17.56 -0.07 21.62
N GLY A 67 16.96 -1.10 21.03
CA GLY A 67 16.58 -1.15 19.62
C GLY A 67 17.26 -2.28 18.86
N PHE A 68 17.29 -2.14 17.54
CA PHE A 68 17.83 -3.13 16.61
C PHE A 68 19.08 -2.61 15.92
N ALA A 69 20.15 -3.41 15.90
CA ALA A 69 21.43 -3.06 15.28
C ALA A 69 21.73 -4.02 14.13
N ASN A 70 22.31 -3.49 13.04
CA ASN A 70 23.00 -4.34 12.06
C ASN A 70 24.46 -4.57 12.49
N GLU A 71 25.17 -5.44 11.76
CA GLU A 71 26.56 -5.81 12.03
C GLU A 71 27.54 -4.63 12.05
N ASN A 72 27.27 -3.57 11.26
CA ASN A 72 28.09 -2.36 11.20
C ASN A 72 27.81 -1.39 12.36
N GLU A 73 26.70 -1.57 13.09
CA GLU A 73 26.27 -0.67 14.17
C GLU A 73 26.52 -1.21 15.58
N LEU A 74 27.07 -2.42 15.72
CA LEU A 74 27.27 -3.07 17.02
C LEU A 74 28.12 -2.26 18.00
N THR A 75 29.05 -1.45 17.49
CA THR A 75 29.95 -0.60 18.29
C THR A 75 29.46 0.84 18.39
N ASN A 76 28.31 1.17 17.80
CA ASN A 76 27.77 2.52 17.74
C ASN A 76 27.53 3.06 19.16
N SER A 77 27.93 4.32 19.37
CA SER A 77 27.70 5.05 20.62
C SER A 77 26.23 5.09 21.06
N LYS A 78 25.28 4.95 20.13
CA LYS A 78 23.84 4.92 20.45
C LYS A 78 23.45 3.80 21.41
N TYR A 79 24.18 2.69 21.43
CA TYR A 79 23.94 1.57 22.34
C TYR A 79 24.73 1.64 23.65
N LYS A 80 25.55 2.70 23.84
CA LYS A 80 26.33 2.90 25.07
C LYS A 80 25.57 3.68 26.13
N ASN A 81 24.60 4.49 25.72
CA ASN A 81 23.78 5.31 26.60
C ASN A 81 22.41 4.67 26.84
N ASP A 82 21.75 5.08 27.93
CA ASP A 82 20.37 4.70 28.19
C ASP A 82 19.48 5.20 27.05
N PRO A 83 18.66 4.33 26.43
CA PRO A 83 17.68 4.76 25.44
C PRO A 83 16.60 5.62 26.12
N ASP A 84 16.35 6.81 25.57
CA ASP A 84 15.25 7.68 25.97
C ASP A 84 14.02 7.44 25.09
N LYS A 85 12.96 6.91 25.71
CA LYS A 85 11.69 6.65 25.03
C LYS A 85 11.02 7.92 24.52
N GLY A 86 11.18 9.05 25.22
CA GLY A 86 10.63 10.34 24.81
C GLY A 86 11.26 10.84 23.51
N GLU A 87 12.59 10.75 23.40
CA GLU A 87 13.32 11.13 22.19
C GLU A 87 12.90 10.28 20.97
N VAL A 88 12.75 8.97 21.16
CA VAL A 88 12.31 8.04 20.11
C VAL A 88 10.90 8.38 19.64
N PHE A 89 9.98 8.65 20.57
CA PHE A 89 8.60 9.00 20.22
C PHE A 89 8.48 10.37 19.57
N GLU A 90 9.24 11.37 20.01
CA GLU A 90 9.28 12.67 19.34
C GLU A 90 9.90 12.56 17.94
N LYS A 91 10.95 11.75 17.76
CA LYS A 91 11.47 11.41 16.43
C LYS A 91 10.37 10.80 15.56
N TRP A 92 9.69 9.76 16.02
CA TRP A 92 8.66 9.07 15.23
C TRP A 92 7.42 9.93 14.97
N LYS A 93 7.09 10.84 15.87
CA LYS A 93 6.03 11.83 15.68
C LYS A 93 6.44 12.91 14.68
N GLY A 94 7.74 13.24 14.63
CA GLY A 94 8.35 14.16 13.68
C GLY A 94 8.66 13.55 12.31
N GLU A 95 8.78 12.22 12.22
CA GLU A 95 8.72 11.45 10.98
C GLU A 95 7.36 11.68 10.36
N LYS A 96 7.27 12.72 9.53
CA LYS A 96 6.10 12.96 8.69
C LYS A 96 5.87 11.70 7.89
N THR A 97 4.80 10.95 8.19
CA THR A 97 3.99 10.38 7.11
C THR A 97 3.67 11.57 6.23
N PHE A 98 4.40 11.71 5.12
CA PHE A 98 4.13 12.78 4.17
C PHE A 98 2.78 12.47 3.55
N SER A 99 1.68 12.81 4.21
CA SER A 99 0.41 12.95 3.52
C SER A 99 0.44 14.36 2.95
N PRO A 100 0.91 14.61 1.71
CA PRO A 100 0.61 15.88 1.09
C PRO A 100 -0.91 15.99 1.09
N SER A 101 -1.45 17.04 1.70
CA SER A 101 -2.85 17.46 1.52
C SER A 101 -3.00 18.08 0.13
N GLU A 102 -2.58 17.33 -0.88
CA GLU A 102 -2.65 17.69 -2.28
C GLU A 102 -3.70 16.81 -2.94
N ARG A 103 -4.36 17.39 -3.93
CA ARG A 103 -5.39 16.72 -4.70
C ARG A 103 -4.95 16.64 -6.15
N PHE A 104 -4.87 15.43 -6.66
CA PHE A 104 -4.68 15.17 -8.08
C PHE A 104 -6.01 14.79 -8.74
N ASP A 105 -6.23 15.31 -9.94
CA ASP A 105 -7.35 14.88 -10.77
C ASP A 105 -7.13 13.43 -11.19
N PHE A 106 -7.96 12.52 -10.67
CA PHE A 106 -7.84 11.10 -10.93
C PHE A 106 -8.05 10.77 -12.42
N LYS A 107 -8.79 11.61 -13.16
CA LYS A 107 -9.01 11.43 -14.61
C LYS A 107 -7.75 11.62 -15.44
N LYS A 108 -6.71 12.25 -14.87
CA LYS A 108 -5.41 12.44 -15.53
C LYS A 108 -4.42 11.30 -15.25
N GLN A 109 -4.84 10.31 -14.47
CA GLN A 109 -4.03 9.14 -14.15
C GLN A 109 -4.15 8.07 -15.25
N PRO A 110 -3.15 7.19 -15.38
CA PRO A 110 -1.85 7.28 -14.72
C PRO A 110 -0.93 8.32 -15.35
N PHE A 111 -0.06 8.91 -14.53
CA PHE A 111 1.05 9.71 -15.06
C PHE A 111 2.04 8.81 -15.80
N LYS A 112 2.71 9.36 -16.83
CA LYS A 112 3.73 8.63 -17.59
C LYS A 112 5.06 8.58 -16.81
N PRO A 113 5.87 7.53 -16.98
CA PRO A 113 7.25 7.54 -16.51
C PRO A 113 8.03 8.74 -17.04
N ASN A 114 9.00 9.22 -16.26
CA ASN A 114 9.78 10.44 -16.45
C ASN A 114 8.97 11.75 -16.44
N THR A 115 7.69 11.70 -16.07
CA THR A 115 6.93 12.92 -15.79
C THR A 115 7.42 13.50 -14.47
N ASP A 116 7.70 14.80 -14.49
CA ASP A 116 8.01 15.55 -13.28
C ASP A 116 6.74 16.02 -12.59
N ILE A 117 6.64 15.76 -11.29
CA ILE A 117 5.57 16.26 -10.43
C ILE A 117 6.18 17.12 -9.31
N THR A 118 5.42 18.10 -8.85
CA THR A 118 5.82 18.93 -7.70
C THR A 118 4.87 18.63 -6.56
N LEU A 119 5.42 18.20 -5.43
CA LEU A 119 4.68 17.96 -4.19
C LEU A 119 5.35 18.79 -3.09
N ASN A 120 4.60 19.61 -2.35
CA ASN A 120 5.13 20.47 -1.28
C ASN A 120 6.34 21.33 -1.69
N ASN A 121 6.34 21.88 -2.91
CA ASN A 121 7.44 22.64 -3.53
C ASN A 121 8.74 21.83 -3.79
N GLU A 122 8.72 20.51 -3.60
CA GLU A 122 9.81 19.62 -4.02
C GLU A 122 9.46 18.95 -5.34
N LYS A 123 10.45 18.85 -6.23
CA LYS A 123 10.29 18.27 -7.56
C LYS A 123 10.74 16.81 -7.56
N PHE A 124 9.84 15.94 -8.02
CA PHE A 124 10.06 14.51 -8.15
C PHE A 124 9.90 14.09 -9.61
N SER A 125 10.68 13.13 -10.05
CA SER A 125 10.49 12.46 -11.33
C SER A 125 9.90 11.07 -11.10
N ILE A 126 8.87 10.71 -11.86
CA ILE A 126 8.23 9.39 -11.78
C ILE A 126 9.12 8.36 -12.47
N GLU A 127 9.57 7.33 -11.76
CA GLU A 127 10.37 6.25 -12.32
C GLU A 127 9.51 5.09 -12.81
N LYS A 128 8.57 4.66 -11.95
CA LYS A 128 7.70 3.52 -12.21
C LYS A 128 6.27 3.84 -11.83
N VAL A 129 5.36 3.13 -12.49
CA VAL A 129 3.92 3.28 -12.32
C VAL A 129 3.34 1.91 -12.04
N TYR A 130 2.52 1.83 -11.00
CA TYR A 130 1.82 0.64 -10.60
C TYR A 130 0.33 0.93 -10.42
N ARG A 131 -0.48 -0.11 -10.47
CA ARG A 131 -1.91 -0.04 -10.19
C ARG A 131 -2.31 -1.15 -9.24
N THR A 132 -3.19 -0.84 -8.30
CA THR A 132 -3.87 -1.87 -7.51
C THR A 132 -5.16 -2.27 -8.22
N GLU A 133 -5.33 -3.57 -8.43
CA GLU A 133 -6.55 -4.18 -8.96
C GLU A 133 -7.13 -5.11 -7.89
N TRP A 134 -8.44 -5.05 -7.68
CA TRP A 134 -9.12 -5.89 -6.70
C TRP A 134 -9.73 -7.11 -7.40
N VAL A 135 -9.19 -8.30 -7.12
CA VAL A 135 -9.50 -9.56 -7.82
C VAL A 135 -10.60 -10.39 -7.16
N GLU A 136 -11.26 -9.86 -6.13
CA GLU A 136 -12.47 -10.48 -5.56
C GLU A 136 -13.53 -10.66 -6.66
N LYS A 137 -14.14 -11.84 -6.70
CA LYS A 137 -15.11 -12.26 -7.72
C LYS A 137 -16.54 -12.31 -7.19
N ASP A 138 -16.72 -12.37 -5.87
CA ASP A 138 -18.05 -12.35 -5.25
C ASP A 138 -18.73 -10.97 -5.42
N VAL A 139 -19.87 -10.95 -6.10
CA VAL A 139 -20.59 -9.73 -6.47
C VAL A 139 -21.12 -9.00 -5.23
N ASP A 140 -21.66 -9.72 -4.25
CA ASP A 140 -22.23 -9.13 -3.05
C ASP A 140 -21.14 -8.45 -2.23
N ILE A 141 -19.98 -9.10 -2.07
CA ILE A 141 -18.82 -8.52 -1.38
C ILE A 141 -18.36 -7.23 -2.08
N ARG A 142 -18.35 -7.22 -3.42
CA ARG A 142 -17.92 -6.05 -4.19
C ARG A 142 -18.87 -4.86 -4.07
N LEU A 143 -20.17 -5.13 -4.01
CA LEU A 143 -21.19 -4.11 -3.79
C LEU A 143 -21.14 -3.54 -2.36
N ASP A 144 -20.92 -4.38 -1.35
CA ASP A 144 -20.85 -3.97 0.05
C ASP A 144 -19.55 -3.21 0.39
N HIS A 145 -18.47 -3.46 -0.35
CA HIS A 145 -17.16 -2.89 -0.11
C HIS A 145 -16.54 -2.27 -1.37
N PRO A 146 -17.12 -1.17 -1.90
CA PRO A 146 -16.60 -0.52 -3.08
C PRO A 146 -15.17 -0.02 -2.84
N ARG A 147 -14.22 -0.53 -3.63
CA ARG A 147 -12.81 -0.12 -3.58
C ARG A 147 -12.53 0.99 -4.59
N PRO A 148 -11.89 2.09 -4.19
CA PRO A 148 -11.45 3.10 -5.15
C PRO A 148 -10.33 2.53 -6.03
N ASP A 149 -10.24 2.98 -7.28
CA ASP A 149 -9.06 2.72 -8.10
C ASP A 149 -7.83 3.43 -7.48
N ILE A 150 -6.68 2.75 -7.50
CA ILE A 150 -5.44 3.26 -6.89
C ILE A 150 -4.29 3.12 -7.88
N TYR A 151 -3.57 4.23 -8.09
CA TYR A 151 -2.27 4.23 -8.76
C TYR A 151 -1.16 4.49 -7.74
N TRP A 152 -0.05 3.79 -7.91
CA TRP A 152 1.17 4.01 -7.15
C TRP A 152 2.31 4.42 -8.07
N TYR A 153 3.20 5.26 -7.57
CA TYR A 153 4.36 5.74 -8.31
C TYR A 153 5.62 5.59 -7.48
N GLU A 154 6.65 4.99 -8.07
CA GLU A 154 8.00 5.13 -7.55
C GLU A 154 8.53 6.49 -8.03
N LEU A 155 8.86 7.36 -7.09
CA LEU A 155 9.37 8.72 -7.33
C LEU A 155 10.86 8.79 -6.99
N ARG A 156 11.58 9.65 -7.73
CA ARG A 156 12.96 10.00 -7.43
C ARG A 156 13.13 11.52 -7.32
N THR A 157 13.79 11.97 -6.26
CA THR A 157 14.21 13.38 -6.12
C THR A 157 15.47 13.68 -6.93
N GLN A 158 15.81 14.96 -7.09
CA GLN A 158 17.08 15.36 -7.70
C GLN A 158 18.32 14.83 -6.94
N SER A 159 18.21 14.62 -5.63
CA SER A 159 19.27 14.03 -4.79
C SER A 159 19.36 12.50 -4.91
N GLY A 160 18.44 11.87 -5.65
CA GLY A 160 18.39 10.41 -5.84
C GLY A 160 17.61 9.65 -4.77
N LEU A 161 16.94 10.36 -3.85
CA LEU A 161 16.10 9.74 -2.83
C LEU A 161 14.85 9.15 -3.48
N LYS A 162 14.55 7.89 -3.13
CA LYS A 162 13.34 7.20 -3.58
C LYS A 162 12.18 7.41 -2.61
N ARG A 163 11.00 7.66 -3.16
CA ARG A 163 9.74 7.81 -2.43
C ARG A 163 8.62 7.12 -3.20
N TRP A 164 7.50 6.87 -2.53
CA TRP A 164 6.33 6.23 -3.10
C TRP A 164 5.12 7.14 -2.98
N LEU A 165 4.47 7.41 -4.10
CA LEU A 165 3.25 8.19 -4.14
C LEU A 165 2.06 7.28 -4.43
N LYS A 166 1.02 7.38 -3.62
CA LYS A 166 -0.28 6.78 -3.85
C LYS A 166 -1.24 7.86 -4.32
N VAL A 167 -2.04 7.57 -5.34
CA VAL A 167 -3.15 8.42 -5.79
C VAL A 167 -4.41 7.58 -5.86
N GLU A 168 -5.46 7.97 -5.16
CA GLU A 168 -6.71 7.22 -5.03
C GLU A 168 -7.89 7.92 -5.72
N ASN A 169 -8.86 7.16 -6.22
CA ASN A 169 -10.10 7.69 -6.77
C ASN A 169 -11.12 7.95 -5.65
N VAL A 170 -10.85 8.93 -4.79
CA VAL A 170 -11.71 9.33 -3.67
C VAL A 170 -12.04 10.82 -3.72
N GLU A 171 -13.11 11.21 -3.04
CA GLU A 171 -13.43 12.62 -2.84
C GLU A 171 -12.49 13.25 -1.80
N GLY A 172 -12.07 14.50 -2.05
CA GLY A 172 -11.16 15.22 -1.15
C GLY A 172 -9.68 15.03 -1.49
N ASP A 173 -8.85 15.00 -0.45
CA ASP A 173 -7.41 14.74 -0.56
C ASP A 173 -7.19 13.27 -0.91
N ASN A 174 -6.47 13.03 -2.00
CA ASN A 174 -6.37 11.70 -2.60
C ASN A 174 -4.92 11.26 -2.89
N VAL A 175 -3.95 11.98 -2.32
CA VAL A 175 -2.53 11.74 -2.53
C VAL A 175 -1.86 11.39 -1.20
N PHE A 176 -1.02 10.36 -1.21
CA PHE A 176 -0.23 9.95 -0.05
C PHE A 176 1.21 9.67 -0.46
N LEU A 177 2.18 10.33 0.18
CA LEU A 177 3.61 10.17 -0.08
C LEU A 177 4.25 9.40 1.08
N SER A 178 5.01 8.38 0.74
CA SER A 178 5.57 7.46 1.70
C SER A 178 7.02 7.17 1.38
N ASP A 179 7.79 6.97 2.42
CA ASP A 179 9.14 6.43 2.29
C ASP A 179 9.05 4.93 1.99
N LYS A 180 8.06 4.26 2.59
CA LYS A 180 7.78 2.84 2.41
C LYS A 180 7.15 2.57 1.05
N ARG A 181 7.52 1.43 0.46
CA ARG A 181 6.94 0.88 -0.76
C ARG A 181 5.44 0.62 -0.66
N ILE A 182 4.85 0.16 -1.77
CA ILE A 182 3.44 -0.23 -1.85
C ILE A 182 3.11 -1.22 -0.73
N VAL A 183 2.14 -0.84 0.10
CA VAL A 183 1.57 -1.70 1.15
C VAL A 183 0.15 -2.03 0.73
N VAL A 184 -0.11 -3.32 0.58
CA VAL A 184 -1.41 -3.85 0.22
C VAL A 184 -2.20 -4.14 1.51
N MET A 185 -3.49 -3.77 1.54
CA MET A 185 -4.33 -3.92 2.74
C MET A 185 -5.17 -5.19 2.71
N ASP A 186 -5.43 -5.76 1.53
CA ASP A 186 -6.24 -6.95 1.34
C ASP A 186 -5.45 -8.06 0.61
N LYS A 187 -5.79 -9.32 0.87
CA LYS A 187 -5.21 -10.46 0.12
C LYS A 187 -5.70 -10.51 -1.33
N GLU A 188 -6.88 -9.95 -1.59
CA GLU A 188 -7.48 -9.89 -2.93
C GLU A 188 -7.05 -8.64 -3.72
N ASP A 189 -6.17 -7.82 -3.16
CA ASP A 189 -5.56 -6.71 -3.87
C ASP A 189 -4.29 -7.22 -4.59
N MET A 190 -4.23 -7.03 -5.90
CA MET A 190 -3.04 -7.30 -6.68
C MET A 190 -2.40 -6.01 -7.19
N VAL A 191 -1.07 -5.94 -7.17
CA VAL A 191 -0.30 -4.78 -7.61
C VAL A 191 0.40 -5.09 -8.90
N GLU A 192 0.01 -4.40 -9.96
CA GLU A 192 0.54 -4.58 -11.30
C GLU A 192 1.53 -3.49 -11.66
N ASP A 193 2.71 -3.86 -12.18
CA ASP A 193 3.61 -2.91 -12.83
C ASP A 193 3.03 -2.55 -14.21
N ILE A 194 2.74 -1.26 -14.39
CA ILE A 194 2.16 -0.71 -15.61
C ILE A 194 3.08 0.32 -16.26
N THR A 195 4.34 0.41 -15.81
CA THR A 195 5.32 1.42 -16.23
C THR A 195 5.44 1.50 -17.75
N HIS A 196 5.49 0.35 -18.43
CA HIS A 196 5.64 0.28 -19.89
C HIS A 196 4.32 0.28 -20.66
N ASN A 197 3.19 0.11 -19.98
CA ASN A 197 1.86 0.15 -20.60
C ASN A 197 0.84 0.81 -19.64
N PRO A 198 0.90 2.13 -19.47
CA PRO A 198 0.04 2.86 -18.52
C PRO A 198 -1.46 2.81 -18.89
N THR A 199 -1.81 2.49 -20.14
CA THR A 199 -3.19 2.34 -20.61
C THR A 199 -3.65 0.89 -20.47
N LYS A 200 -3.92 0.46 -19.23
CA LYS A 200 -4.44 -0.90 -18.97
C LYS A 200 -5.96 -0.95 -18.78
N ILE A 201 -6.62 0.13 -18.34
CA ILE A 201 -8.09 0.21 -18.35
C ILE A 201 -8.56 0.67 -19.71
N LYS A 202 -9.28 -0.19 -20.41
CA LYS A 202 -9.95 0.17 -21.66
C LYS A 202 -11.43 -0.10 -21.51
N VAL A 203 -12.27 0.90 -21.77
CA VAL A 203 -13.70 0.65 -22.00
C VAL A 203 -13.80 -0.20 -23.24
N ILE A 204 -14.30 -1.43 -23.09
CA ILE A 204 -14.45 -2.39 -24.20
C ILE A 204 -15.91 -2.53 -24.63
N TYR A 205 -16.86 -2.22 -23.75
CA TYR A 205 -18.27 -2.24 -24.05
C TYR A 205 -19.00 -1.20 -23.21
N LYS A 206 -19.97 -0.52 -23.82
CA LYS A 206 -20.88 0.40 -23.14
C LYS A 206 -22.19 0.46 -23.91
N ASP A 207 -23.30 0.19 -23.25
CA ASP A 207 -24.62 0.21 -23.88
C ASP A 207 -25.73 0.58 -22.90
N ASN A 208 -26.88 1.00 -23.45
CA ASN A 208 -28.11 1.13 -22.68
C ASN A 208 -28.81 -0.23 -22.66
N TRP A 209 -29.10 -0.70 -21.46
CA TRP A 209 -29.73 -1.98 -21.20
C TRP A 209 -31.20 -1.82 -20.79
N PHE A 210 -31.89 -2.96 -20.73
CA PHE A 210 -33.33 -3.01 -20.41
C PHE A 210 -33.66 -2.34 -19.06
N GLY A 211 -34.84 -1.72 -18.98
CA GLY A 211 -35.32 -1.10 -17.74
C GLY A 211 -34.63 0.23 -17.39
N GLY A 212 -33.94 0.85 -18.34
CA GLY A 212 -33.23 2.12 -18.12
C GLY A 212 -31.89 1.95 -17.41
N ARG A 213 -31.28 0.76 -17.51
CA ARG A 213 -29.96 0.44 -16.97
C ARG A 213 -28.87 0.81 -17.95
N GLU A 214 -27.67 1.08 -17.45
CA GLU A 214 -26.47 1.24 -18.26
C GLU A 214 -25.49 0.13 -17.91
N ILE A 215 -24.91 -0.51 -18.91
CA ILE A 215 -23.85 -1.51 -18.71
C ILE A 215 -22.54 -0.96 -19.25
N GLU A 216 -21.48 -1.09 -18.47
CA GLU A 216 -20.14 -0.66 -18.84
C GLU A 216 -19.15 -1.79 -18.53
N ALA A 217 -18.40 -2.23 -19.55
CA ALA A 217 -17.34 -3.20 -19.39
C ALA A 217 -15.97 -2.59 -19.63
N TYR A 218 -15.04 -2.96 -18.77
CA TYR A 218 -13.69 -2.46 -18.71
C TYR A 218 -12.72 -3.63 -18.75
N GLN A 219 -11.78 -3.63 -19.69
CA GLN A 219 -10.65 -4.54 -19.69
C GLN A 219 -9.63 -4.08 -18.65
N TYR A 220 -9.24 -4.98 -17.76
CA TYR A 220 -8.13 -4.85 -16.81
C TYR A 220 -6.99 -5.80 -17.23
N VAL A 221 -5.86 -5.76 -16.54
CA VAL A 221 -4.74 -6.68 -16.80
C VAL A 221 -5.13 -8.11 -16.48
N ASN A 222 -5.84 -8.26 -15.37
CA ASN A 222 -6.11 -9.55 -14.75
C ASN A 222 -7.53 -10.03 -14.95
N GLY A 223 -8.28 -9.38 -15.83
CA GLY A 223 -9.67 -9.73 -16.06
C GLY A 223 -10.47 -8.61 -16.74
N VAL A 224 -11.78 -8.77 -16.70
CA VAL A 224 -12.78 -7.85 -17.20
C VAL A 224 -13.73 -7.51 -16.08
N ARG A 225 -13.94 -6.21 -15.86
CA ARG A 225 -14.96 -5.72 -14.93
C ARG A 225 -16.20 -5.30 -15.70
N ILE A 226 -17.37 -5.74 -15.27
CA ILE A 226 -18.66 -5.25 -15.77
C ILE A 226 -19.40 -4.57 -14.63
N ILE A 227 -19.81 -3.32 -14.88
CA ILE A 227 -20.60 -2.53 -13.95
C ILE A 227 -21.97 -2.32 -14.59
N VAL A 228 -23.03 -2.69 -13.87
CA VAL A 228 -24.41 -2.40 -14.25
C VAL A 228 -24.93 -1.30 -13.32
N LEU A 229 -25.39 -0.21 -13.92
CA LEU A 229 -25.93 0.95 -13.24
C LEU A 229 -27.45 0.99 -13.39
N ASP A 230 -28.16 1.28 -12.31
CA ASP A 230 -29.60 1.49 -12.33
C ASP A 230 -29.98 2.85 -12.96
N HIS A 231 -31.29 3.10 -13.11
CA HIS A 231 -31.83 4.36 -13.63
C HIS A 231 -31.47 5.60 -12.78
N LYS A 232 -30.94 5.43 -11.56
CA LYS A 232 -30.43 6.49 -10.68
C LYS A 232 -28.90 6.56 -10.68
N LYS A 233 -28.22 5.84 -11.57
CA LYS A 233 -26.76 5.73 -11.68
C LYS A 233 -26.09 5.12 -10.45
N ARG A 234 -26.81 4.27 -9.72
CA ARG A 234 -26.24 3.49 -8.62
C ARG A 234 -25.74 2.16 -9.17
N THR A 235 -24.60 1.70 -8.69
CA THR A 235 -24.09 0.37 -9.01
C THR A 235 -25.05 -0.68 -8.44
N GLU A 236 -25.61 -1.48 -9.34
CA GLU A 236 -26.52 -2.59 -9.02
C GLU A 236 -25.79 -3.93 -9.16
N MET A 237 -24.80 -4.01 -10.05
CA MET A 237 -23.89 -5.14 -10.18
C MET A 237 -22.46 -4.66 -10.45
N ASP A 238 -21.49 -5.33 -9.84
CA ASP A 238 -20.05 -5.08 -10.01
C ASP A 238 -19.33 -6.42 -10.11
N ILE A 239 -19.22 -6.95 -11.32
CA ILE A 239 -18.67 -8.28 -11.61
C ILE A 239 -17.24 -8.14 -12.11
N PHE A 240 -16.35 -9.02 -11.66
CA PHE A 240 -14.98 -9.12 -12.14
C PHE A 240 -14.62 -10.57 -12.43
N GLU A 241 -14.35 -10.88 -13.70
CA GLU A 241 -13.97 -12.22 -14.14
C GLU A 241 -12.76 -12.20 -15.06
N ASP A 242 -12.23 -13.37 -15.40
CA ASP A 242 -10.97 -13.47 -16.16
C ASP A 242 -11.19 -13.08 -17.63
N THR A 243 -12.38 -13.33 -18.17
CA THR A 243 -12.77 -13.04 -19.55
C THR A 243 -14.07 -12.22 -19.65
N PHE A 244 -14.30 -11.59 -20.80
CA PHE A 244 -15.54 -10.84 -21.04
C PHE A 244 -16.75 -11.76 -21.08
N GLU A 245 -16.59 -12.95 -21.67
CA GLU A 245 -17.64 -13.96 -21.78
C GLU A 245 -18.09 -14.47 -20.39
N GLU A 246 -17.15 -14.81 -19.51
CA GLU A 246 -17.45 -15.22 -18.14
C GLU A 246 -18.12 -14.08 -17.34
N ALA A 247 -17.61 -12.86 -17.48
CA ALA A 247 -18.21 -11.70 -16.83
C ALA A 247 -19.66 -11.47 -17.30
N MET A 248 -19.93 -11.64 -18.59
CA MET A 248 -21.29 -11.50 -19.14
C MET A 248 -22.22 -12.64 -18.70
N GLU A 249 -21.73 -13.88 -18.67
CA GLU A 249 -22.50 -15.03 -18.15
C GLU A 249 -22.89 -14.80 -16.68
N ALA A 250 -21.95 -14.34 -15.85
CA ALA A 250 -22.23 -13.98 -14.46
C ALA A 250 -23.26 -12.84 -14.35
N VAL A 251 -23.24 -11.84 -15.25
CA VAL A 251 -24.27 -10.80 -15.28
C VAL A 251 -25.63 -11.44 -15.57
N GLU A 252 -25.74 -12.27 -16.60
CA GLU A 252 -26.98 -12.93 -17.02
C GLU A 252 -27.56 -13.83 -15.90
N GLU A 253 -26.73 -14.66 -15.26
CA GLU A 253 -27.16 -15.50 -14.14
C GLU A 253 -27.70 -14.67 -12.96
N ASN A 254 -27.00 -13.60 -12.59
CA ASN A 254 -27.45 -12.70 -11.52
C ASN A 254 -28.74 -11.94 -11.89
N MET A 255 -28.99 -11.72 -13.19
CA MET A 255 -30.26 -11.18 -13.66
C MET A 255 -31.41 -12.20 -13.55
N GLU A 256 -31.17 -13.45 -13.96
CA GLU A 256 -32.19 -14.51 -13.95
C GLU A 256 -32.57 -14.96 -12.53
N LEU A 257 -31.62 -14.92 -11.59
CA LEU A 257 -31.82 -15.32 -10.20
C LEU A 257 -32.65 -14.33 -9.35
N GLY A 258 -33.08 -13.20 -9.91
CA GLY A 258 -34.22 -12.45 -9.37
C GLY A 258 -33.93 -11.17 -8.59
N VAL A 259 -32.92 -10.37 -8.97
CA VAL A 259 -32.77 -8.98 -8.46
C VAL A 259 -33.71 -7.99 -9.18
N PHE A 260 -34.45 -8.42 -10.22
CA PHE A 260 -35.25 -7.53 -11.08
C PHE A 260 -36.77 -7.66 -10.98
N ASN A 261 -37.30 -8.34 -9.95
CA ASN A 261 -38.74 -8.38 -9.68
C ASN A 261 -39.16 -7.34 -8.63
N GLU A 262 -38.94 -6.05 -8.92
CA GLU A 262 -39.70 -4.93 -8.34
C GLU A 262 -39.98 -3.84 -9.39
#